data_AF-A0A936Q4T8-F1
#
_entry.id   AF-A0A936Q4T8-F1
#
_cell.length_a   1.000
_cell.length_b   1.000
_cell.length_c   1.000
_cell.angle_alpha   90.00
_cell.angle_beta   90.00
_cell.angle_gamma   90.00
#
_symmetry.space_group_name_H-M   'P 1'
#
loop_
_entity.id
_entity.type
_entity.pdbx_description
1 polymer ?
#
loop_
_entity_poly.entity_id
_entity_poly.type
_entity_poly.pdbx_seq_one_letter_code
_entity_poly.pdbx_strand_id
1 'polypeptide(L)'
;MQVLPLVGRRAFLAYLYLRSRERRDGLTPPLLVSALVRACRLRWQWQGHRVLRHLKRQHLVIPVAGQRYAVLDPRPPTSLQRRFLRLLEVGALPPTRAERAALLAAAIVLPLLLASTLALL
;
A
#
# COMPACT_ATOMS: atom_id res chain seq x y z
N MET A 1 4.70 2.01 15.52
CA MET A 1 4.16 2.56 14.23
C MET A 1 4.73 1.83 12.99
N GLN A 2 4.92 0.50 13.01
CA GLN A 2 5.62 -0.22 11.92
C GLN A 2 4.70 -0.94 10.91
N VAL A 3 3.37 -0.91 11.10
CA VAL A 3 2.42 -1.73 10.32
C VAL A 3 1.96 -1.04 9.04
N LEU A 4 1.95 0.29 9.02
CA LEU A 4 1.43 1.05 7.87
C LEU A 4 2.24 1.04 6.57
N PRO A 5 3.59 0.85 6.56
CA PRO A 5 4.32 0.68 5.31
C PRO A 5 3.82 -0.49 4.47
N LEU A 6 3.26 -1.53 5.11
CA LEU A 6 2.69 -2.72 4.46
C LEU A 6 1.45 -2.40 3.62
N VAL A 7 0.74 -1.32 3.97
CA VAL A 7 -0.47 -0.86 3.30
C VAL A 7 -0.13 -0.02 2.06
N GLY A 8 1.16 0.31 1.88
CA GLY A 8 1.70 1.08 0.77
C GLY A 8 1.82 2.57 1.08
N ARG A 9 2.81 3.21 0.46
CA ARG A 9 3.21 4.61 0.71
C ARG A 9 2.05 5.60 0.68
N ARG A 10 1.14 5.47 -0.29
CA ARG A 10 0.00 6.41 -0.45
C ARG A 10 -1.03 6.24 0.66
N ALA A 11 -1.29 5.00 1.09
CA ALA A 11 -2.22 4.73 2.19
C ALA A 11 -1.61 5.21 3.52
N PHE A 12 -0.30 5.02 3.71
CA PHE A 12 0.41 5.57 4.87
C PHE A 12 0.32 7.10 4.94
N LEU A 13 0.58 7.81 3.85
CA LEU A 13 0.46 9.27 3.82
C LEU A 13 -0.96 9.74 4.11
N ALA A 14 -1.96 9.07 3.53
CA ALA A 14 -3.37 9.38 3.81
C ALA A 14 -3.73 9.15 5.27
N TYR A 15 -3.22 8.07 5.88
CA TYR A 15 -3.41 7.81 7.30
C TYR A 15 -2.77 8.89 8.17
N LEU A 16 -1.51 9.26 7.92
CA LEU A 16 -0.82 10.31 8.68
C LEU A 16 -1.53 11.66 8.55
N TYR A 17 -2.00 12.00 7.35
CA TYR A 17 -2.79 13.20 7.13
C TYR A 17 -4.07 13.20 7.99
N LEU A 18 -4.81 12.08 8.01
CA LEU A 18 -6.01 11.96 8.82
C LEU A 18 -5.70 12.03 10.32
N ARG A 19 -4.65 11.33 10.78
CA ARG A 19 -4.19 11.34 12.18
C ARG A 19 -3.77 12.75 12.63
N SER A 20 -3.10 13.52 11.77
CA SER A 20 -2.72 14.92 12.07
C SER A 20 -3.90 15.89 12.16
N ARG A 21 -5.05 15.50 11.60
CA ARG A 21 -6.28 16.31 11.60
C ARG A 21 -7.26 15.88 12.68
N GLU A 22 -6.94 14.83 13.42
CA GLU A 22 -7.74 14.37 14.54
C GLU A 22 -7.76 15.44 15.63
N ARG A 23 -8.97 15.81 16.06
CA ARG A 23 -9.16 16.76 17.17
C ARG A 23 -9.15 16.02 18.50
N ARG A 24 -9.20 16.77 19.61
CA ARG A 24 -9.24 16.22 20.98
C ARG A 24 -10.35 15.17 21.19
N ASP A 25 -11.42 15.25 20.41
CA ASP A 25 -12.56 14.33 20.47
C ASP A 25 -12.31 12.99 19.75
N GLY A 26 -11.10 12.75 19.22
CA GLY A 26 -10.77 11.54 18.46
C GLY A 26 -11.37 11.49 17.04
N LEU A 27 -11.92 12.61 16.58
CA LEU A 27 -12.60 12.73 15.30
C LEU A 27 -11.87 13.70 14.37
N THR A 28 -11.82 13.37 13.08
CA THR A 28 -11.39 14.33 12.07
C THR A 28 -12.49 15.37 11.81
N PRO A 29 -12.12 16.59 11.40
CA PRO A 29 -13.08 17.50 10.77
C PRO A 29 -13.68 16.88 9.49
N PRO A 30 -14.78 17.43 8.97
CA PRO A 30 -15.37 16.98 7.70
C PRO A 30 -14.30 16.90 6.61
N LEU A 31 -14.12 15.71 6.03
CA LEU A 31 -13.04 15.43 5.11
C LEU A 31 -13.47 15.70 3.67
N LEU A 32 -12.92 16.77 3.08
CA LEU A 32 -12.97 16.95 1.64
C LEU A 32 -11.93 16.02 0.97
N VAL A 33 -12.41 15.13 0.10
CA VAL A 33 -11.53 14.20 -0.65
C VAL A 33 -10.51 14.96 -1.50
N SER A 34 -10.87 16.13 -2.00
CA SER A 34 -9.95 17.02 -2.73
C SER A 34 -8.75 17.48 -1.88
N ALA A 35 -8.98 17.79 -0.60
CA ALA A 35 -7.92 18.17 0.33
C ALA A 35 -6.98 17.01 0.62
N LEU A 36 -7.53 15.79 0.80
CA LEU A 36 -6.75 14.57 0.95
C LEU A 36 -5.87 14.30 -0.29
N VAL A 37 -6.45 14.44 -1.48
CA VAL A 37 -5.76 14.24 -2.77
C VAL A 37 -4.59 15.19 -2.91
N ARG A 38 -4.78 16.48 -2.58
CA ARG A 38 -3.72 17.49 -2.63
C ARG A 38 -2.63 17.20 -1.60
N ALA A 39 -3.00 16.90 -0.35
CA ALA A 39 -2.04 16.62 0.72
C ALA A 39 -1.21 15.35 0.46
N CYS A 40 -1.82 14.32 -0.13
CA CYS A 40 -1.17 13.04 -0.40
C CYS A 40 -0.56 12.93 -1.81
N ARG A 41 -0.54 14.04 -2.58
CA ARG A 41 -0.09 14.09 -3.99
C ARG A 41 -0.70 12.98 -4.85
N LEU A 42 -1.99 12.73 -4.69
CA LEU A 42 -2.73 11.77 -5.52
C LEU A 42 -3.08 12.41 -6.86
N ARG A 43 -3.10 11.62 -7.95
CA ARG A 43 -3.31 12.16 -9.31
C ARG A 43 -4.75 12.57 -9.58
N TRP A 44 -5.71 11.86 -8.99
CA TRP A 44 -7.14 12.03 -9.28
C TRP A 44 -7.98 11.78 -8.03
N GLN A 45 -9.18 12.35 -7.97
CA GLN A 45 -10.12 12.16 -6.84
C GLN A 45 -10.48 10.68 -6.61
N TRP A 46 -10.64 9.92 -7.69
CA TRP A 46 -10.84 8.47 -7.63
C TRP A 46 -9.76 7.73 -6.83
N GLN A 47 -8.50 8.18 -6.89
CA GLN A 47 -7.43 7.60 -6.07
C GLN A 47 -7.63 7.90 -4.59
N GLY A 48 -8.10 9.11 -4.25
CA GLY A 48 -8.49 9.48 -2.89
C GLY A 48 -9.57 8.56 -2.34
N HIS A 49 -10.65 8.35 -3.09
CA HIS A 49 -11.71 7.40 -2.72
C HIS A 49 -11.18 5.96 -2.57
N ARG A 50 -10.29 5.53 -3.46
CA ARG A 50 -9.73 4.17 -3.42
C ARG A 50 -8.85 3.97 -2.20
N VAL A 51 -8.04 4.97 -1.84
CA VAL A 51 -7.20 4.96 -0.63
C VAL A 51 -8.08 4.97 0.64
N LEU A 52 -9.10 5.82 0.71
CA LEU A 52 -10.05 5.82 1.84
C LEU A 52 -10.76 4.47 2.00
N ARG A 53 -11.23 3.89 0.89
CA ARG A 53 -11.85 2.56 0.88
C ARG A 53 -10.86 1.50 1.37
N HIS A 54 -9.59 1.61 1.01
CA HIS A 54 -8.56 0.69 1.46
C HIS A 54 -8.28 0.82 2.96
N LEU A 55 -8.15 2.05 3.49
CA LEU A 55 -7.99 2.30 4.92
C LEU A 55 -9.19 1.77 5.74
N LYS A 56 -10.41 1.92 5.21
CA LYS A 56 -11.63 1.37 5.83
C LYS A 56 -11.58 -0.15 5.92
N ARG A 57 -11.16 -0.83 4.84
CA ARG A 57 -11.01 -2.29 4.81
C ARG A 57 -9.95 -2.80 5.79
N GLN A 58 -8.93 -2.01 6.06
CA GLN A 58 -7.87 -2.33 7.02
C GLN A 58 -8.23 -1.94 8.46
N HIS A 59 -9.46 -1.50 8.72
CA HIS A 59 -9.91 -1.01 10.03
C HIS A 59 -9.02 0.11 10.61
N LEU A 60 -8.43 0.93 9.75
CA LEU A 60 -7.63 2.08 10.17
C LEU A 60 -8.47 3.36 10.29
N VAL A 61 -9.63 3.38 9.65
CA VAL A 61 -10.59 4.48 9.72
C VAL A 61 -12.02 3.97 9.78
N ILE A 62 -12.85 4.60 10.60
CA ILE A 62 -14.28 4.34 10.69
C ILE A 62 -15.04 5.59 10.23
N PRO A 63 -15.98 5.49 9.28
CA PRO A 63 -16.80 6.64 8.89
C PRO A 63 -17.75 7.02 10.04
N VAL A 64 -17.82 8.31 10.31
CA VAL A 64 -18.72 8.95 11.28
C VAL A 64 -19.61 9.93 10.52
N ALA A 65 -20.78 10.25 11.07
CA ALA A 65 -21.74 11.18 10.46
C ALA A 65 -21.08 12.51 10.02
N GLY A 66 -21.59 13.10 8.94
CA GLY A 66 -21.12 14.40 8.44
C GLY A 66 -19.75 14.38 7.74
N GLN A 67 -19.44 13.31 6.99
CA GLN A 67 -18.16 13.11 6.28
C GLN A 67 -16.92 13.13 7.20
N ARG A 68 -17.10 12.73 8.46
CA ARG A 68 -16.01 12.63 9.43
C ARG A 68 -15.49 11.20 9.48
N TYR A 69 -14.27 11.05 9.96
CA TYR A 69 -13.65 9.75 10.18
C TYR A 69 -13.06 9.70 11.58
N ALA A 70 -13.24 8.58 12.27
CA ALA A 70 -12.45 8.23 13.44
C ALA A 70 -11.20 7.48 12.95
N VAL A 71 -10.01 7.91 13.39
CA VAL A 71 -8.74 7.28 13.01
C VAL A 71 -8.36 6.30 14.11
N LEU A 72 -8.16 5.05 13.74
CA LEU A 72 -7.81 4.00 14.69
C LEU A 72 -6.31 3.73 14.68
N ASP A 73 -5.79 3.28 15.81
CA ASP A 73 -4.43 2.78 15.86
C ASP A 73 -4.33 1.45 15.08
N PRO A 74 -3.23 1.27 14.32
CA PRO A 74 -3.02 0.04 13.57
C PRO A 74 -2.91 -1.14 14.53
N ARG A 75 -3.60 -2.24 14.19
CA ARG A 75 -3.46 -3.51 14.91
C ARG A 75 -2.00 -3.97 14.88
N PRO A 76 -1.51 -4.65 15.94
CA PRO A 76 -0.15 -5.17 15.96
C PRO A 76 0.09 -6.10 14.77
N PRO A 77 1.30 -6.09 14.19
CA PRO A 77 1.59 -6.84 12.97
C PRO A 77 1.57 -8.35 13.25
N THR A 78 0.96 -9.10 12.33
CA THR A 78 0.99 -10.57 12.37
C THR A 78 2.41 -11.10 12.20
N SER A 79 2.66 -12.38 12.54
CA SER A 79 3.98 -13.01 12.38
C SER A 79 4.51 -12.92 10.94
N LEU A 80 3.63 -13.11 9.95
CA LEU A 80 3.96 -12.98 8.52
C LEU A 80 4.31 -11.54 8.15
N GLN A 81 3.54 -10.56 8.63
CA GLN A 81 3.80 -9.14 8.40
C GLN A 81 5.11 -8.70 9.05
N ARG A 82 5.43 -9.20 10.24
CA ARG A 82 6.74 -8.98 10.88
C ARG A 82 7.88 -9.54 10.04
N ARG A 83 7.73 -10.74 9.49
CA ARG A 83 8.74 -11.33 8.59
C ARG A 83 8.92 -10.49 7.32
N PHE A 84 7.84 -9.99 6.75
CA PHE A 84 7.89 -9.11 5.59
C PHE A 84 8.57 -7.77 5.89
N LEU A 85 8.29 -7.16 7.04
CA LEU A 85 8.97 -5.94 7.48
C LEU A 85 10.47 -6.16 7.64
N ARG A 86 10.87 -7.29 8.25
CA ARG A 86 12.29 -7.68 8.33
C ARG A 86 12.92 -7.86 6.95
N LEU A 87 12.20 -8.44 5.98
CA LEU A 87 12.69 -8.56 4.61
C LEU A 87 12.89 -7.19 3.94
N LEU A 88 11.97 -6.25 4.16
CA LEU A 88 12.12 -4.87 3.71
C LEU A 88 13.32 -4.17 4.36
N GLU A 89 13.54 -4.36 5.66
CA GLU A 89 14.70 -3.81 6.39
C GLU A 89 16.03 -4.33 5.85
N VAL A 90 16.07 -5.59 5.41
CA VAL A 90 17.26 -6.23 4.82
C VAL A 90 17.42 -5.89 3.33
N GLY A 91 16.54 -5.06 2.75
CA GLY A 91 16.57 -4.72 1.33
C GLY A 91 16.12 -5.84 0.38
N ALA A 92 15.70 -6.99 0.94
CA ALA A 92 15.14 -8.11 0.19
C ALA A 92 13.65 -7.82 -0.11
N LEU A 93 13.39 -6.90 -1.03
CA LEU A 93 12.03 -6.70 -1.53
C LEU A 93 11.57 -7.98 -2.25
N PRO A 94 10.38 -8.50 -1.94
CA PRO A 94 9.81 -9.55 -2.77
C PRO A 94 9.63 -9.03 -4.19
N PRO A 95 9.94 -9.85 -5.21
CA PRO A 95 9.93 -9.40 -6.59
C PRO A 95 8.54 -8.87 -6.93
N THR A 96 8.53 -7.68 -7.51
CA THR A 96 7.34 -7.01 -8.03
C THR A 96 6.67 -7.91 -9.08
N ARG A 97 5.38 -7.66 -9.40
CA ARG A 97 4.69 -8.45 -10.44
C ARG A 97 5.43 -8.43 -11.78
N ALA A 98 6.09 -7.32 -12.10
CA ALA A 98 6.91 -7.16 -13.29
C ALA A 98 8.17 -8.03 -13.22
N GLU A 99 8.89 -8.03 -12.09
CA GLU A 99 10.07 -8.89 -11.90
C GLU A 99 9.70 -10.37 -11.88
N ARG A 100 8.57 -10.75 -11.28
CA ARG A 100 8.06 -12.14 -11.36
C ARG A 100 7.74 -12.54 -12.79
N ALA A 101 7.10 -11.65 -13.57
CA ALA A 101 6.83 -11.90 -14.97
C ALA A 101 8.11 -12.00 -15.79
N ALA A 102 9.11 -11.15 -15.51
CA ALA A 102 10.41 -11.21 -16.17
C ALA A 102 11.18 -12.49 -15.82
N LEU A 103 11.16 -12.93 -14.56
CA LEU A 103 11.76 -14.19 -14.14
C LEU A 103 11.07 -15.41 -14.78
N LEU A 104 9.74 -15.40 -14.85
CA LEU A 104 8.99 -16.45 -15.54
C LEU A 104 9.27 -16.45 -17.05
N ALA A 105 9.33 -15.28 -17.68
CA ALA A 105 9.68 -15.15 -19.08
C ALA A 105 11.12 -15.65 -19.34
N ALA A 106 12.08 -15.28 -18.50
CA ALA A 106 13.46 -15.75 -18.61
C ALA A 106 13.56 -17.27 -18.44
N ALA A 107 12.81 -17.86 -17.50
CA ALA A 107 12.78 -19.31 -17.31
C ALA A 107 12.21 -20.09 -18.50
N ILE A 108 11.42 -19.44 -19.38
CA ILE A 108 10.86 -20.06 -20.59
C ILE A 108 11.74 -19.75 -21.82
N VAL A 109 12.16 -18.50 -21.99
CA VAL A 109 12.88 -18.02 -23.18
C VAL A 109 14.32 -18.55 -23.21
N LEU A 110 14.99 -18.63 -22.07
CA LEU A 110 16.38 -19.11 -21.98
C LEU A 110 16.55 -20.58 -22.40
N PRO A 111 15.75 -21.55 -21.91
CA PRO A 111 15.85 -22.92 -22.40
C PRO A 111 15.41 -23.07 -23.86
N LEU A 112 14.48 -22.24 -24.36
CA LEU A 112 14.06 -22.26 -25.76
C LEU A 112 15.20 -21.81 -26.70
N LEU A 113 15.95 -20.77 -26.31
CA LEU A 113 17.14 -20.29 -27.03
C LEU A 113 18.29 -21.30 -26.98
N LEU A 114 18.49 -21.98 -25.85
CA LEU A 114 19.47 -23.05 -25.73
C LEU A 114 19.10 -24.28 -26.59
N ALA A 115 17.83 -24.65 -26.62
CA ALA A 115 17.34 -25.75 -27.45
C ALA A 115 17.44 -25.42 -28.94
N SER A 116 17.14 -24.19 -29.36
CA SER A 116 17.23 -23.78 -30.77
C SER A 116 18.68 -23.67 -31.25
N THR A 117 19.59 -23.19 -30.41
CA THR A 117 21.04 -23.15 -30.73
C THR A 117 21.64 -24.55 -30.80
N LEU A 118 21.25 -25.48 -29.93
CA LEU A 118 21.65 -26.89 -30.02
C LEU A 118 21.05 -27.62 -31.23
N ALA A 119 19.87 -27.22 -31.70
CA ALA A 119 19.24 -27.81 -32.90
C ALA A 119 19.78 -27.23 -34.22
N LEU A 120 20.51 -26.10 -34.17
CA LEU A 120 21.16 -25.45 -35.30
C LEU A 120 22.65 -25.82 -35.45
N LEU A 121 23.22 -26.49 -34.45
CA LEU A 121 24.56 -27.10 -34.45
C LEU A 121 24.47 -28.56 -34.90
#